data_AF-A0A528V2Q2-F1
#
_entry.id   AF-A0A528V2Q2-F1
#
_cell.length_a   1.000
_cell.length_b   1.000
_cell.length_c   1.000
_cell.angle_alpha   90.00
_cell.angle_beta   90.00
_cell.angle_gamma   90.00
#
_symmetry.space_group_name_H-M   'P 1'
#
loop_
_entity.id
_entity.type
_entity.pdbx_description
1 polymer ?
#
loop_
_entity_poly.entity_id
_entity_poly.type
_entity_poly.pdbx_seq_one_letter_code
_entity_poly.pdbx_strand_id
1 'polypeptide(L)'
;AVALAREIDKARGLAFGGLMTYPAAGRAAEAETWLADARNALAASGLACERISSGGTPDMWRAGEASVVTEYRPGTYIYLDR
;
A
#
# COMPACT_ATOMS: atom_id res chain seq x y z
N ALA A 1 -7.57 3.73 8.57
CA ALA A 1 -7.53 4.22 7.17
C ALA A 1 -8.71 5.13 6.82
N VAL A 2 -9.96 4.64 6.90
CA VAL A 2 -11.17 5.35 6.43
C VAL A 2 -11.36 6.75 7.00
N ALA A 3 -11.18 6.96 8.31
CA ALA A 3 -11.39 8.27 8.93
C ALA A 3 -10.50 9.35 8.30
N LEU A 4 -9.20 9.09 8.16
CA LEU A 4 -8.27 10.04 7.53
C LEU A 4 -8.56 10.24 6.04
N ALA A 5 -8.89 9.17 5.30
CA ALA A 5 -9.22 9.28 3.89
C ALA A 5 -10.45 10.17 3.65
N ARG A 6 -11.47 10.09 4.52
CA ARG A 6 -12.64 10.98 4.49
C ARG A 6 -12.28 12.44 4.77
N GLU A 7 -11.36 12.69 5.69
CA GLU A 7 -10.93 14.07 5.98
C GLU A 7 -10.13 14.65 4.82
N ILE A 8 -9.31 13.85 4.14
CA ILE A 8 -8.61 14.24 2.91
C ILE A 8 -9.61 14.55 1.78
N ASP A 9 -10.60 13.68 1.57
CA ASP A 9 -11.63 13.84 0.54
C ASP A 9 -12.49 15.10 0.71
N LYS A 10 -12.76 15.50 1.96
CA LYS A 10 -13.47 16.75 2.28
C LYS A 10 -12.61 18.01 2.17
N ALA A 11 -11.28 17.88 2.23
CA ALA A 11 -10.38 19.01 2.29
C ALA A 11 -10.18 19.63 0.89
N ARG A 12 -10.48 20.93 0.76
CA ARG A 12 -10.31 21.65 -0.51
C ARG A 12 -8.86 21.62 -0.96
N GLY A 13 -8.63 21.15 -2.18
CA GLY A 13 -7.30 21.10 -2.80
C GLY A 13 -6.49 19.86 -2.47
N LEU A 14 -7.04 18.91 -1.70
CA LEU A 14 -6.45 17.59 -1.50
C LEU A 14 -7.22 16.52 -2.29
N ALA A 15 -6.53 15.42 -2.58
CA ALA A 15 -7.13 14.22 -3.15
C ALA A 15 -6.58 13.00 -2.40
N PHE A 16 -7.46 12.07 -2.04
CA PHE A 16 -7.03 10.81 -1.44
C PHE A 16 -6.33 9.96 -2.51
N GLY A 17 -4.99 9.95 -2.46
CA GLY A 17 -4.16 9.33 -3.51
C GLY A 17 -3.95 7.82 -3.35
N GLY A 18 -4.40 7.21 -2.25
CA GLY A 18 -4.26 5.78 -1.99
C GLY A 18 -3.61 5.42 -0.65
N LEU A 19 -3.15 4.17 -0.54
CA LEU A 19 -2.48 3.64 0.65
C LEU A 19 -1.00 3.37 0.38
N MET A 20 -0.19 3.53 1.43
CA MET A 20 1.24 3.30 1.41
C MET A 20 1.65 2.52 2.67
N THR A 21 2.49 1.50 2.51
CA THR A 21 3.22 0.86 3.62
C THR A 21 4.64 0.49 3.19
N TYR A 22 5.47 0.14 4.18
CA TYR A 22 6.83 -0.36 4.01
C TYR A 22 7.06 -1.45 5.07
N PRO A 23 6.77 -2.73 4.76
CA PRO A 23 6.88 -3.81 5.72
C PRO A 23 8.33 -4.08 6.12
N ALA A 24 8.52 -4.55 7.35
CA ALA A 24 9.77 -5.19 7.73
C ALA A 24 10.01 -6.46 6.89
N ALA A 25 11.28 -6.86 6.74
CA ALA A 25 11.64 -8.05 5.98
C ALA A 25 10.85 -9.30 6.44
N GLY A 26 10.29 -10.04 5.49
CA GLY A 26 9.50 -11.24 5.74
C GLY A 26 8.05 -10.97 6.16
N ARG A 27 7.63 -9.71 6.32
CA ARG A 27 6.26 -9.32 6.75
C ARG A 27 5.38 -8.86 5.59
N ALA A 28 5.78 -9.10 4.34
CA ALA A 28 5.05 -8.67 3.15
C ALA A 28 3.60 -9.20 3.11
N ALA A 29 3.38 -10.47 3.47
CA ALA A 29 2.04 -11.07 3.47
C ALA A 29 1.09 -10.45 4.51
N GLU A 30 1.59 -10.10 5.69
CA GLU A 30 0.76 -9.44 6.70
C GLU A 30 0.39 -8.02 6.30
N ALA A 31 1.34 -7.28 5.71
CA ALA A 31 1.08 -5.97 5.14
C ALA A 31 0.05 -6.06 4.01
N GLU A 32 0.14 -7.08 3.17
CA GLU A 32 -0.80 -7.36 2.10
C GLU A 32 -2.24 -7.56 2.62
N THR A 33 -2.41 -8.43 3.63
CA THR A 33 -3.72 -8.65 4.27
C THR A 33 -4.28 -7.35 4.82
N TRP A 34 -3.47 -6.57 5.55
CA TRP A 34 -3.92 -5.30 6.10
C TRP A 34 -4.30 -4.29 5.01
N LEU A 35 -3.54 -4.21 3.91
CA LEU A 35 -3.84 -3.33 2.78
C LEU A 35 -5.14 -3.75 2.08
N ALA A 36 -5.38 -5.06 1.94
CA ALA A 36 -6.61 -5.58 1.36
C ALA A 36 -7.83 -5.22 2.22
N ASP A 37 -7.74 -5.40 3.53
CA ASP A 37 -8.80 -5.05 4.48
C ASP A 37 -9.07 -3.53 4.47
N ALA A 38 -8.00 -2.72 4.47
CA ALA A 38 -8.11 -1.27 4.41
C ALA A 38 -8.75 -0.79 3.09
N ARG A 39 -8.37 -1.37 1.94
CA ARG A 39 -8.98 -1.10 0.63
C ARG A 39 -10.47 -1.44 0.65
N ASN A 40 -10.83 -2.61 1.18
CA ASN A 40 -12.23 -3.05 1.24
C ASN A 40 -13.06 -2.12 2.14
N ALA A 41 -12.51 -1.69 3.28
CA ALA A 41 -13.17 -0.73 4.17
C ALA A 41 -13.34 0.66 3.51
N LEU A 42 -12.36 1.11 2.71
CA LEU A 42 -12.47 2.34 1.92
C LEU A 42 -13.58 2.24 0.87
N ALA A 43 -13.60 1.15 0.10
CA ALA A 43 -14.63 0.89 -0.90
C ALA A 43 -16.04 0.86 -0.28
N ALA A 44 -16.21 0.19 0.87
CA ALA A 44 -17.47 0.17 1.62
C ALA A 44 -17.89 1.56 2.13
N SER A 45 -16.94 2.50 2.25
CA SER A 45 -17.20 3.88 2.66
C SER A 45 -17.45 4.84 1.48
N GLY A 46 -17.45 4.34 0.24
CA GLY A 46 -17.62 5.13 -0.98
C GLY A 46 -16.33 5.78 -1.48
N LEU A 47 -15.17 5.43 -0.93
CA LEU A 47 -13.87 5.98 -1.32
C LEU A 47 -13.09 4.95 -2.15
N ALA A 48 -12.74 5.32 -3.37
CA ALA A 48 -11.86 4.52 -4.20
C ALA A 48 -10.42 4.57 -3.67
N CYS A 49 -9.74 3.43 -3.66
CA CYS A 49 -8.31 3.34 -3.33
C CYS A 49 -7.56 2.92 -4.61
N GLU A 50 -7.27 3.88 -5.48
CA GLU A 50 -6.72 3.62 -6.82
C GLU A 50 -5.26 3.15 -6.78
N ARG A 51 -4.51 3.57 -5.76
CA ARG A 51 -3.10 3.22 -5.60
C ARG A 51 -2.88 2.58 -4.24
N ILE A 52 -2.25 1.41 -4.26
CA ILE A 52 -1.81 0.73 -3.06
C ILE A 52 -0.35 0.42 -3.27
N SER A 53 0.51 0.94 -2.40
CA SER A 53 1.92 0.73 -2.57
C SER A 53 2.62 0.21 -1.33
N SER A 54 3.39 -0.84 -1.58
CA SER A 54 4.22 -1.55 -0.62
C SER A 54 5.62 -1.72 -1.22
N GLY A 55 6.54 -2.27 -0.46
CA GLY A 55 7.85 -2.58 -1.01
C GLY A 55 8.91 -2.83 0.04
N GLY A 56 9.97 -3.49 -0.39
CA GLY A 56 11.16 -3.77 0.38
C GLY A 56 12.08 -4.61 -0.49
N THR A 57 13.37 -4.29 -0.50
CA THR A 57 14.33 -5.08 -1.27
C THR A 57 14.37 -6.56 -0.88
N PRO A 58 14.31 -6.94 0.42
CA PRO A 58 14.36 -8.35 0.82
C PRO A 58 13.24 -9.23 0.22
N ASP A 59 12.06 -8.65 0.00
CA ASP A 59 10.86 -9.38 -0.43
C ASP A 59 10.46 -9.10 -1.88
N MET A 60 11.29 -8.39 -2.67
CA MET A 60 10.91 -7.94 -4.02
C MET A 60 10.54 -9.09 -4.97
N TRP A 61 11.16 -10.25 -4.79
CA TRP A 61 10.95 -11.44 -5.62
C TRP A 61 9.57 -12.07 -5.42
N ARG A 62 8.87 -11.69 -4.35
CA ARG A 62 7.50 -12.13 -4.03
C ARG A 62 6.45 -11.14 -4.55
N ALA A 63 6.87 -10.04 -5.19
CA ALA A 63 5.96 -9.05 -5.73
C ALA A 63 5.24 -9.56 -6.99
N GLY A 64 3.93 -9.35 -7.08
CA GLY A 64 3.15 -9.54 -8.31
C GLY A 64 2.23 -10.78 -8.36
N GLU A 65 2.31 -11.70 -7.41
CA GLU A 65 1.37 -12.84 -7.35
C GLU A 65 0.06 -12.42 -6.65
N ALA A 66 -1.02 -12.25 -7.43
CA ALA A 66 -2.38 -12.01 -6.95
C ALA A 66 -2.52 -10.92 -5.85
N SER A 67 -1.77 -9.83 -6.01
CA SER A 67 -1.62 -8.80 -4.98
C SER A 67 -2.61 -7.64 -5.12
N VAL A 68 -3.02 -7.05 -4.00
CA VAL A 68 -3.73 -5.77 -3.91
C VAL A 68 -2.80 -4.57 -4.13
N VAL A 69 -1.48 -4.77 -4.07
CA VAL A 69 -0.47 -3.74 -4.35
C VAL A 69 -0.43 -3.44 -5.84
N THR A 70 -0.58 -2.16 -6.18
CA THR A 70 -0.54 -1.64 -7.55
C THR A 70 0.80 -1.00 -7.90
N GLU A 71 1.65 -0.71 -6.90
CA GLU A 71 2.99 -0.15 -7.06
C GLU A 71 3.96 -0.79 -6.05
N TYR A 72 5.04 -1.40 -6.53
CA TYR A 72 6.09 -1.97 -5.67
C TYR A 72 7.31 -1.05 -5.60
N ARG A 73 7.83 -0.77 -4.40
CA ARG A 73 8.95 0.17 -4.18
C ARG A 73 10.16 -0.48 -3.49
N PRO A 74 11.02 -1.21 -4.22
CA PRO A 74 12.31 -1.65 -3.71
C PRO A 74 13.34 -0.52 -3.88
N GLY A 75 14.31 -0.42 -2.96
CA GLY A 75 15.29 0.67 -2.94
C GLY A 75 16.73 0.18 -3.06
N THR A 76 17.18 -0.60 -2.08
CA THR A 76 18.57 -1.07 -2.00
C THR A 76 18.92 -2.13 -3.04
N TYR A 77 17.93 -2.67 -3.75
CA TYR A 77 18.12 -3.79 -4.70
C TYR A 77 19.12 -3.50 -5.82
N ILE A 78 19.29 -2.22 -6.16
CA ILE A 78 20.18 -1.78 -7.23
C ILE A 78 21.66 -1.87 -6.85
N TYR A 79 21.99 -1.74 -5.57
CA TYR A 79 23.36 -1.84 -5.06
C TYR A 79 23.61 -3.16 -4.33
N LEU A 80 22.58 -3.65 -3.61
CA LEU A 80 22.67 -4.67 -2.58
C LEU A 80 23.71 -4.30 -1.50
N ASP A 81 23.71 -5.06 -0.41
CA ASP A 81 24.71 -4.97 0.66
C ASP A 81 24.92 -6.37 1.28
N ARG A 82 25.85 -6.46 2.24
CA ARG A 82 26.31 -7.70 2.85
C ARG A 82 26.02 -7.74 4.35
#